data_AF-A0A952JZM0-F1
#
_entry.id   AF-A0A952JZM0-F1
#
_cell.length_a   1.000
_cell.length_b   1.000
_cell.length_c   1.000
_cell.angle_alpha   90.00
_cell.angle_beta   90.00
_cell.angle_gamma   90.00
#
_symmetry.space_group_name_H-M   'P 1'
#
loop_
_entity.id
_entity.type
_entity.pdbx_description
1 polymer ?
#
loop_
_entity_poly.entity_id
_entity_poly.type
_entity_poly.pdbx_seq_one_letter_code
_entity_poly.pdbx_strand_id
1 'polypeptide(L)'
;MSTTADREDRVLERIDKFRQRRPRLLDDVVTLAHGAGGKSSAALVDAVFLEAFRNDELEQLGDAAALVTPSGERLAFSTDSYVVQPLRFPGGSIGQVAVHG
;
A
#
# COMPACT_ATOMS: atom_id res chain seq x y z
N MET A 1 -12.99 -10.01 39.00
CA MET A 1 -11.71 -10.50 38.46
C MET A 1 -11.86 -10.55 36.95
N SER A 2 -11.13 -9.71 36.21
CA SER A 2 -11.15 -9.72 34.74
C SER A 2 -10.60 -11.05 34.25
N THR A 3 -11.31 -11.74 33.37
CA THR A 3 -10.87 -13.03 32.82
C THR A 3 -9.72 -12.82 31.83
N THR A 4 -8.97 -13.90 31.53
CA THR A 4 -7.90 -13.86 30.51
C THR A 4 -8.46 -13.45 29.13
N ALA A 5 -9.67 -13.91 28.79
CA ALA A 5 -10.37 -13.55 27.56
C ALA A 5 -10.66 -12.03 27.49
N ASP A 6 -11.16 -11.42 28.57
CA ASP A 6 -11.41 -9.97 28.63
C ASP A 6 -10.13 -9.14 28.41
N ARG A 7 -8.97 -9.71 28.78
CA ARG A 7 -7.67 -9.06 28.60
C ARG A 7 -7.17 -9.18 27.16
N GLU A 8 -7.38 -10.31 26.52
CA GLU A 8 -7.03 -10.54 25.10
C GLU A 8 -7.87 -9.66 24.18
N ASP A 9 -9.18 -9.60 24.38
CA ASP A 9 -10.08 -8.77 23.56
C ASP A 9 -9.71 -7.30 23.62
N ARG A 10 -9.37 -6.78 24.81
CA ARG A 10 -8.87 -5.40 24.99
C ARG A 10 -7.54 -5.13 24.27
N VAL A 11 -6.69 -6.15 24.15
CA VAL A 11 -5.42 -6.01 23.41
C VAL A 11 -5.70 -5.98 21.91
N LEU A 12 -6.56 -6.86 21.41
CA LEU A 12 -6.96 -6.89 20.00
C LEU A 12 -7.63 -5.58 19.57
N GLU A 13 -8.58 -5.08 20.37
CA GLU A 13 -9.23 -3.79 20.10
C GLU A 13 -8.23 -2.62 20.04
N ARG A 14 -7.23 -2.62 20.93
CA ARG A 14 -6.15 -1.62 20.90
C ARG A 14 -5.28 -1.74 19.66
N ILE A 15 -4.97 -2.95 19.22
CA ILE A 15 -4.22 -3.21 17.99
C ILE A 15 -4.99 -2.69 16.79
N ASP A 16 -6.28 -2.99 16.69
CA ASP A 16 -7.12 -2.57 15.56
C ASP A 16 -7.31 -1.05 15.54
N LYS A 17 -7.57 -0.43 16.69
CA LYS A 17 -7.63 1.03 16.81
C LYS A 17 -6.30 1.69 16.44
N PHE A 18 -5.18 1.04 16.72
CA PHE A 18 -3.86 1.53 16.31
C PHE A 18 -3.65 1.39 14.80
N ARG A 19 -4.07 0.27 14.20
CA ARG A 19 -4.01 0.01 12.75
C ARG A 19 -4.89 0.95 11.93
N GLN A 20 -6.02 1.40 12.49
CA GLN A 20 -6.91 2.37 11.86
C GLN A 20 -6.35 3.80 11.83
N ARG A 21 -5.23 4.09 12.52
CA ARG A 21 -4.66 5.43 12.50
C ARG A 21 -4.06 5.71 11.13
N ARG A 22 -4.45 6.83 10.53
CA ARG A 22 -3.80 7.33 9.33
C ARG A 22 -2.30 7.50 9.53
N PRO A 23 -1.49 7.02 8.57
CA PRO A 23 -0.06 7.25 8.61
C PRO A 23 0.21 8.76 8.48
N ARG A 24 1.31 9.24 9.05
CA ARG A 24 1.68 10.66 9.01
C ARG A 24 2.96 10.82 8.21
N LEU A 25 2.95 11.70 7.23
CA LEU A 25 4.15 12.16 6.56
C LEU A 25 4.89 13.11 7.50
N LEU A 26 6.13 12.75 7.88
CA LEU A 26 6.93 13.50 8.85
C LEU A 26 8.03 14.34 8.20
N ASP A 27 8.44 13.94 7.00
CA ASP A 27 9.53 14.58 6.26
C ASP A 27 8.95 15.67 5.33
N ASP A 28 9.62 16.82 5.29
CA ASP A 28 9.27 17.92 4.37
C ASP A 28 9.73 17.66 2.92
N VAL A 29 10.60 16.66 2.72
CA VAL A 29 11.20 16.31 1.43
C VAL A 29 11.11 14.81 1.14
N VAL A 30 11.13 14.44 -0.14
CA VAL A 30 11.12 13.03 -0.54
C VAL A 30 12.47 12.38 -0.21
N THR A 31 12.44 11.33 0.61
CA THR A 31 13.59 10.50 0.98
C THR A 31 13.50 9.11 0.34
N LEU A 32 14.59 8.34 0.39
CA LEU A 32 14.59 6.93 -0.07
C LEU A 32 13.58 6.06 0.70
N ALA A 33 13.28 6.40 1.96
CA ALA A 33 12.31 5.64 2.76
C ALA A 33 10.90 5.67 2.15
N HIS A 34 10.54 6.72 1.40
CA HIS A 34 9.27 6.81 0.70
C HIS A 34 9.15 5.87 -0.50
N GLY A 35 10.27 5.37 -1.05
CA GLY A 35 10.29 4.40 -2.14
C GLY A 35 10.49 2.94 -1.69
N ALA A 36 10.58 2.67 -0.39
CA ALA A 36 10.94 1.36 0.14
C ALA A 36 9.75 0.40 0.36
N GLY A 37 8.51 0.84 0.12
CA GLY A 37 7.28 0.05 0.29
C GLY A 37 6.79 -0.11 1.74
N GLY A 38 7.40 0.64 2.67
CA GLY A 38 7.08 0.56 4.10
C GLY A 38 6.09 1.61 4.60
N LYS A 39 6.11 1.86 5.92
CA LYS A 39 5.25 2.87 6.58
C LYS A 39 5.40 4.28 6.00
N SER A 40 6.62 4.67 5.65
CA SER A 40 6.87 5.98 5.03
C SER A 40 6.26 6.08 3.63
N SER A 41 6.32 5.02 2.82
CA SER A 41 5.63 4.96 1.53
C SER A 41 4.12 5.10 1.70
N ALA A 42 3.52 4.35 2.62
CA ALA A 42 2.09 4.45 2.92
C ALA A 42 1.68 5.84 3.43
N ALA A 43 2.54 6.49 4.23
CA ALA A 43 2.34 7.86 4.68
C ALA A 43 2.33 8.87 3.54
N LEU A 44 3.26 8.74 2.59
CA LEU A 44 3.31 9.60 1.41
C LEU A 44 2.05 9.41 0.55
N VAL A 45 1.62 8.17 0.33
CA VAL A 45 0.41 7.86 -0.46
C VAL A 45 -0.84 8.46 0.19
N ASP A 46 -1.03 8.26 1.50
CA ASP A 46 -2.20 8.78 2.22
C ASP A 46 -2.23 10.32 2.25
N ALA A 47 -1.11 10.94 2.62
CA ALA A 47 -1.04 12.38 2.87
C ALA A 47 -0.98 13.25 1.60
N VAL A 48 -0.48 12.72 0.48
CA VAL A 48 -0.30 13.50 -0.76
C VAL A 48 -1.30 13.08 -1.83
N PHE A 49 -1.32 11.80 -2.20
CA PHE A 49 -2.11 11.34 -3.35
C PHE A 49 -3.57 11.10 -2.98
N LEU A 50 -3.84 10.40 -1.89
CA LEU A 50 -5.21 10.17 -1.42
C LEU A 50 -5.89 11.47 -1.00
N GLU A 51 -5.17 12.42 -0.41
CA GLU A 51 -5.76 13.72 -0.07
C GLU A 51 -6.12 14.53 -1.32
N ALA A 52 -5.28 14.52 -2.36
CA ALA A 52 -5.51 15.27 -3.59
C ALA A 52 -6.53 14.64 -4.54
N PHE A 53 -6.63 13.30 -4.58
CA PHE A 53 -7.39 12.55 -5.60
C PHE A 53 -8.48 11.64 -5.00
N ARG A 54 -8.88 11.87 -3.74
CA ARG A 54 -9.84 11.03 -3.01
C ARG A 54 -11.11 10.72 -3.82
N ASN A 55 -11.43 9.44 -3.88
CA ASN A 55 -12.71 8.91 -4.37
C ASN A 55 -12.88 7.48 -3.83
N ASP A 56 -14.10 6.96 -3.88
CA ASP A 56 -14.47 5.65 -3.33
C ASP A 56 -13.63 4.49 -3.89
N GLU A 57 -13.11 4.62 -5.12
CA GLU A 57 -12.25 3.59 -5.72
C GLU A 57 -10.82 3.67 -5.19
N LEU A 58 -10.24 4.88 -5.10
CA LEU A 58 -8.88 5.06 -4.60
C LEU A 58 -8.78 4.75 -3.09
N GLU A 59 -9.84 4.97 -2.32
CA GLU A 59 -9.88 4.67 -0.88
C GLU A 59 -9.73 3.19 -0.56
N GLN A 60 -9.99 2.30 -1.52
CA GLN A 60 -9.81 0.86 -1.35
C GLN A 60 -8.34 0.46 -1.23
N LEU A 61 -7.42 1.25 -1.82
CA LEU A 61 -5.97 1.00 -1.81
C LEU A 61 -5.61 -0.46 -2.18
N GLY A 62 -6.32 -1.04 -3.14
CA GLY A 62 -6.05 -2.40 -3.63
C GLY A 62 -4.87 -2.47 -4.58
N ASP A 63 -4.45 -3.69 -4.91
CA ASP A 63 -3.33 -3.96 -5.83
C ASP A 63 -3.63 -3.58 -7.30
N ALA A 64 -4.88 -3.27 -7.61
CA ALA A 64 -5.34 -2.84 -8.94
C ALA A 64 -6.59 -1.96 -8.82
N ALA A 65 -6.80 -1.09 -9.80
CA ALA A 65 -8.07 -0.43 -10.01
C ALA A 65 -9.06 -1.39 -10.68
N ALA A 66 -10.27 -1.50 -10.12
CA ALA A 66 -11.38 -2.20 -10.75
C ALA A 66 -12.12 -1.24 -11.69
N LEU A 67 -12.11 -1.54 -12.99
CA LEU A 67 -12.71 -0.70 -14.03
C LEU A 67 -13.83 -1.47 -14.72
N VAL A 68 -14.87 -0.76 -15.15
CA VAL A 68 -15.93 -1.31 -16.01
C VAL A 68 -15.85 -0.62 -17.36
N THR A 69 -15.69 -1.40 -18.43
CA THR A 69 -15.65 -0.88 -19.80
C THR A 69 -17.02 -0.35 -20.23
N PRO A 70 -17.12 0.48 -21.27
CA PRO A 70 -18.41 0.90 -21.83
C PRO A 70 -19.30 -0.27 -22.29
N SER A 71 -18.71 -1.41 -22.66
CA SER A 71 -19.40 -2.66 -23.02
C SER A 71 -19.77 -3.53 -21.82
N GLY A 72 -19.40 -3.13 -20.60
CA GLY A 72 -19.79 -3.79 -19.35
C GLY A 72 -18.83 -4.88 -18.86
N GLU A 73 -17.67 -5.08 -19.50
CA GLU A 73 -16.64 -5.98 -18.97
C GLU A 73 -15.95 -5.38 -17.74
N ARG A 74 -15.56 -6.23 -16.80
CA ARG A 74 -14.74 -5.82 -15.65
C ARG A 74 -13.26 -6.05 -15.95
N LEU A 75 -12.44 -5.04 -15.71
CA LEU A 75 -10.98 -5.08 -15.84
C LEU A 75 -10.33 -4.81 -14.49
N ALA A 76 -9.25 -5.51 -14.21
CA ALA A 76 -8.29 -5.12 -13.18
C ALA A 76 -7.12 -4.45 -13.89
N PHE A 77 -6.81 -3.20 -13.51
CA PHE A 77 -5.72 -2.43 -14.09
C PHE A 77 -4.72 -2.06 -13.01
N SER A 78 -3.45 -2.44 -13.20
CA SER A 78 -2.37 -2.12 -12.28
C SER A 78 -1.13 -1.70 -13.07
N THR A 79 -0.19 -1.04 -12.38
CA THR A 79 1.06 -0.58 -12.97
C THR A 79 2.15 -0.55 -11.92
N ASP A 80 3.36 -0.96 -12.33
CA ASP A 80 4.55 -0.88 -11.52
C ASP A 80 5.75 -0.45 -12.36
N SER A 81 6.74 0.13 -11.69
CA SER A 81 8.02 0.48 -12.28
C SER A 81 9.14 -0.22 -11.51
N TYR A 82 10.15 -0.70 -12.24
CA TYR A 82 11.20 -1.54 -11.69
C TYR A 82 12.55 -0.84 -11.82
N VAL A 83 13.27 -0.71 -10.70
CA VAL A 83 14.57 -0.01 -10.61
C VAL A 83 15.69 -0.88 -10.04
N VAL A 84 15.50 -2.21 -10.07
CA VAL A 84 16.47 -3.17 -9.50
C VAL A 84 17.84 -3.09 -10.18
N GLN A 85 18.90 -3.15 -9.37
CA GLN A 85 20.29 -3.20 -9.83
C GLN A 85 21.07 -4.30 -9.10
N PRO A 86 21.93 -5.07 -9.79
CA PRO A 86 22.22 -5.03 -11.23
C PRO A 86 21.03 -5.52 -12.10
N LEU A 87 21.05 -5.25 -13.40
CA LEU A 87 19.94 -5.62 -14.32
C LEU A 87 19.76 -7.15 -14.49
N ARG A 88 20.82 -7.92 -14.23
CA ARG A 88 20.83 -9.39 -14.18
C ARG A 88 21.49 -9.82 -12.88
N PHE A 89 20.87 -10.76 -12.18
CA PHE A 89 21.31 -11.22 -10.86
C PHE A 89 21.08 -12.74 -10.72
N PRO A 90 21.71 -13.41 -9.74
CA PRO A 90 21.44 -14.83 -9.50
C PRO A 90 19.94 -15.07 -9.29
N GLY A 91 19.34 -15.88 -10.15
CA GLY A 91 17.90 -16.18 -10.11
C GLY A 91 16.99 -15.28 -10.96
N GLY A 92 17.49 -14.25 -11.64
CA GLY A 92 16.62 -13.44 -12.50
C GLY A 92 17.24 -12.23 -13.21
N SER A 93 16.35 -11.38 -13.70
CA SER A 93 16.66 -10.11 -14.36
C SER A 93 15.54 -9.11 -14.15
N ILE A 94 15.81 -7.82 -14.38
CA ILE A 94 14.80 -6.76 -14.32
C ILE A 94 13.57 -7.09 -15.19
N GLY A 95 13.77 -7.67 -16.38
CA GLY A 95 12.68 -8.03 -17.28
C GLY A 95 11.81 -9.15 -16.72
N GLN A 96 12.38 -10.11 -16.00
CA GLN A 96 11.60 -11.17 -15.37
C GLN A 96 10.81 -10.63 -14.18
N VAL A 97 11.43 -9.77 -13.35
CA VAL A 97 10.70 -9.12 -12.25
C VAL A 97 9.59 -8.23 -12.77
N ALA A 98 9.80 -7.53 -13.89
CA ALA A 98 8.79 -6.69 -14.49
C ALA A 98 7.55 -7.43 -15.03
N VAL A 99 7.67 -8.74 -15.28
CA VAL A 99 6.56 -9.59 -15.75
C VAL A 99 5.89 -10.33 -14.60
N HIS A 100 6.65 -10.73 -13.58
CA HIS A 100 6.14 -11.51 -12.46
C HIS A 100 5.61 -10.67 -11.30
N GLY A 101 6.12 -9.45 -11.16
CA GLY A 101 5.73 -8.51 -10.11
C GLY A 101 4.35 -7.94 -10.33
#